data_AF-A0A7J6RLC9-F1
#
_entry.id   AF-A0A7J6RLC9-F1
#
_cell.length_a   1.000
_cell.length_b   1.000
_cell.length_c   1.000
_cell.angle_alpha   90.00
_cell.angle_beta   90.00
_cell.angle_gamma   90.00
#
_symmetry.space_group_name_H-M   'P 1'
#
loop_
_entity.id
_entity.type
_entity.pdbx_description
1 polymer ?
#
loop_
_entity_poly.entity_id
_entity_poly.type
_entity_poly.pdbx_seq_one_letter_code
_entity_poly.pdbx_strand_id
1 'polypeptide(L)'
;MAVDSSPSAAAAAAAHDPGVLTGLLPSETGFVSSTCRPVRRSESAHEWGAVEWAIQCIYRASAKVGLCSLWAVEHPELNRAFDGSLARAGSEARESSFVTSVEAAELPPRLPIRRVAQHGFAGVGRSGVNFFEIVLCRVRLGHTKVHDNGRPPPAAVTGQYDSYLILDEQERPSLDVHPLLCPWIFSHQYLVKDAQSQLLPVYVARVRVMSSGESGSSAANQFDGRPPPALLQGLPCDICEANCSTLWCVNDQAKLCKECDYRLHEVERLGDPDHHSRSEELLRHIRESSMIIRQRHVRVPINERPGMHPGVCHLLPAADGAEAPPAAWWDRKLEIPVSSVAKSEQYPSNVDETRLQPLASAYQEGVAAESNRSEPRLENKDFLLSLLREIDSLGAQLERESSVSVDSRIRTVHSHAMQKLSFHCEKVMTDLLTAEESAQNYLNVLKWAKEVASPQQQIMTPKAWLELWMEHYRLVKELAESMRADTSLRRELVEPSPMVERCSMQVGLSADDGLPSVTSRTNYSNR
;
A
#
# COMPACT_ATOMS: atom_id res chain seq x y z
N MET A 1 -50.49 -74.33 -3.41
CA MET A 1 -51.69 -73.91 -4.18
C MET A 1 -51.35 -72.61 -4.86
N ALA A 2 -51.57 -72.49 -6.17
CA ALA A 2 -51.47 -71.23 -6.89
C ALA A 2 -52.73 -70.38 -6.66
N VAL A 3 -52.66 -69.06 -6.86
CA VAL A 3 -53.22 -68.36 -8.03
C VAL A 3 -52.65 -66.93 -8.05
N ASP A 4 -52.35 -66.47 -9.27
CA ASP A 4 -51.76 -65.19 -9.65
C ASP A 4 -52.57 -63.93 -9.26
N SER A 5 -51.90 -62.78 -9.16
CA SER A 5 -52.10 -61.66 -10.09
C SER A 5 -51.17 -60.46 -9.84
N SER A 6 -50.46 -60.06 -10.90
CA SER A 6 -49.71 -58.79 -11.06
C SER A 6 -50.39 -57.97 -12.19
N PRO A 7 -49.89 -56.80 -12.69
CA PRO A 7 -48.86 -55.86 -12.20
C PRO A 7 -49.34 -54.36 -12.30
N SER A 8 -48.39 -53.40 -12.34
CA SER A 8 -48.48 -51.97 -12.78
C SER A 8 -48.27 -50.93 -11.65
N ALA A 9 -47.47 -49.87 -11.77
CA ALA A 9 -46.41 -49.55 -12.75
C ALA A 9 -45.34 -48.61 -12.17
N ALA A 10 -44.16 -48.76 -12.75
CA ALA A 10 -42.97 -47.92 -12.78
C ALA A 10 -43.12 -46.39 -12.61
N ALA A 11 -42.21 -45.82 -11.81
CA ALA A 11 -41.57 -44.53 -12.08
C ALA A 11 -40.10 -44.62 -11.64
N ALA A 12 -39.17 -44.29 -12.53
CA ALA A 12 -37.72 -44.43 -12.29
C ALA A 12 -37.11 -43.13 -11.76
N ALA A 13 -36.16 -43.26 -10.83
CA ALA A 13 -35.19 -42.23 -10.49
C ALA A 13 -33.81 -42.88 -10.35
N ALA A 14 -32.83 -42.40 -11.13
CA ALA A 14 -31.52 -43.02 -11.23
C ALA A 14 -30.68 -42.78 -9.96
N ALA A 15 -30.01 -43.83 -9.48
CA ALA A 15 -28.95 -43.68 -8.49
C ALA A 15 -27.71 -43.08 -9.16
N HIS A 16 -27.41 -41.81 -8.87
CA HIS A 16 -26.07 -41.27 -9.04
C HIS A 16 -25.37 -41.30 -7.69
N ASP A 17 -24.32 -42.11 -7.62
CA ASP A 17 -23.43 -42.29 -6.48
C ASP A 17 -22.30 -41.23 -6.52
N PRO A 18 -22.25 -40.26 -5.59
CA PRO A 18 -21.10 -39.39 -5.42
C PRO A 18 -20.10 -40.10 -4.50
N GLY A 19 -19.23 -40.92 -5.09
CA GLY A 19 -18.20 -41.66 -4.38
C GLY A 19 -17.34 -40.75 -3.50
N VAL A 20 -17.60 -40.76 -2.19
CA VAL A 20 -16.81 -40.04 -1.19
C VAL A 20 -15.45 -40.72 -1.10
N LEU A 21 -14.42 -40.06 -1.61
CA LEU A 21 -13.03 -40.46 -1.43
C LEU A 21 -12.59 -40.23 0.02
N THR A 22 -13.01 -41.12 0.92
CA THR A 22 -12.36 -41.34 2.24
C THR A 22 -11.02 -42.05 2.05
N GLY A 23 -10.15 -41.44 1.23
CA GLY A 23 -8.74 -41.79 1.18
C GLY A 23 -8.10 -41.44 2.52
N LEU A 24 -7.49 -42.44 3.16
CA LEU A 24 -6.81 -42.29 4.45
C LEU A 24 -5.72 -41.21 4.37
N LEU A 25 -6.00 -40.03 4.90
CA LEU A 25 -4.97 -39.03 5.16
C LEU A 25 -3.98 -39.63 6.17
N PRO A 26 -2.66 -39.61 5.90
CA PRO A 26 -1.67 -40.02 6.88
C PRO A 26 -1.77 -39.08 8.10
N SER A 27 -1.77 -39.66 9.30
CA SER A 27 -2.09 -38.99 10.56
C SER A 27 -1.48 -37.58 10.72
N GLU A 28 -2.28 -36.53 10.47
CA GLU A 28 -1.88 -35.12 10.54
C GLU A 28 -1.62 -34.60 11.97
N THR A 29 -1.72 -35.48 12.98
CA THR A 29 -1.65 -35.13 14.41
C THR A 29 -0.26 -34.77 14.92
N GLY A 30 0.79 -34.83 14.08
CA GLY A 30 2.16 -34.48 14.47
C GLY A 30 2.37 -33.02 14.88
N PHE A 31 1.46 -32.11 14.48
CA PHE A 31 1.57 -30.66 14.67
C PHE A 31 0.76 -30.12 15.87
N VAL A 32 -0.09 -30.94 16.50
CA VAL A 32 -0.94 -30.49 17.62
C VAL A 32 -0.11 -30.38 18.90
N SER A 33 0.51 -29.21 19.07
CA SER A 33 0.98 -28.75 20.37
C SER A 33 -0.20 -28.48 21.30
N SER A 34 0.00 -28.60 22.62
CA SER A 34 -0.95 -28.13 23.64
C SER A 34 -1.19 -26.60 23.61
N THR A 35 -0.39 -25.87 22.83
CA THR A 35 -0.42 -24.40 22.64
C THR A 35 -1.02 -23.97 21.30
N CYS A 36 -1.58 -24.89 20.49
CA CYS A 36 -2.19 -24.54 19.20
C CYS A 36 -3.59 -25.15 19.05
N ARG A 37 -4.60 -24.30 18.89
CA ARG A 37 -5.99 -24.69 18.66
C ARG A 37 -6.33 -24.60 17.17
N PRO A 38 -6.76 -25.69 16.49
CA PRO A 38 -7.15 -25.61 15.09
C PRO A 38 -8.41 -24.75 14.93
N VAL A 39 -8.37 -23.76 14.04
CA VAL A 39 -9.49 -22.87 13.73
C VAL A 39 -10.28 -23.49 12.58
N ARG A 40 -11.44 -24.07 12.88
CA ARG A 40 -12.31 -24.66 11.86
C ARG A 40 -13.12 -23.59 11.15
N ARG A 41 -13.09 -23.60 9.81
CA ARG A 41 -13.82 -22.66 8.94
C ARG A 41 -15.33 -22.57 9.25
N SER A 42 -15.94 -23.64 9.75
CA SER A 42 -17.35 -23.70 10.15
C SER A 42 -17.66 -23.10 11.52
N GLU A 43 -16.68 -23.04 12.42
CA GLU A 43 -16.86 -22.61 13.82
C GLU A 43 -16.46 -21.13 13.99
N SER A 44 -15.40 -20.69 13.29
CA SER A 44 -14.90 -19.31 13.30
C SER A 44 -14.87 -18.70 11.89
N ALA A 45 -16.01 -18.67 11.19
CA ALA A 45 -16.08 -18.15 9.82
C ALA A 45 -15.55 -16.69 9.70
N HIS A 46 -15.76 -15.87 10.74
CA HIS A 46 -15.22 -14.51 10.82
C HIS A 46 -13.69 -14.47 10.90
N GLU A 47 -13.09 -15.19 11.86
CA GLU A 47 -11.62 -15.22 12.05
C GLU A 47 -10.91 -15.82 10.83
N TRP A 48 -11.50 -16.88 10.24
CA TRP A 48 -10.98 -17.48 9.01
C TRP A 48 -11.00 -16.47 7.86
N GLY A 49 -12.12 -15.78 7.65
CA GLY A 49 -12.23 -14.73 6.64
C GLY A 49 -11.27 -13.56 6.89
N ALA A 50 -11.01 -13.21 8.14
CA ALA A 50 -10.06 -12.18 8.54
C ALA A 50 -8.65 -12.52 8.07
N VAL A 51 -8.20 -13.72 8.42
CA VAL A 51 -6.86 -14.19 8.11
C VAL A 51 -6.69 -14.47 6.62
N GLU A 52 -7.68 -15.07 5.95
CA GLU A 52 -7.66 -15.32 4.51
C GLU A 52 -7.58 -14.01 3.71
N TRP A 53 -8.38 -12.99 4.07
CA TRP A 53 -8.33 -11.68 3.43
C TRP A 53 -7.01 -10.94 3.70
N ALA A 54 -6.53 -10.93 4.94
CA ALA A 54 -5.25 -10.30 5.28
C ALA A 54 -4.09 -10.92 4.49
N ILE A 55 -4.06 -12.25 4.36
CA ILE A 55 -3.07 -12.96 3.53
C ILE A 55 -3.20 -12.57 2.05
N GLN A 56 -4.41 -12.47 1.52
CA GLN A 56 -4.63 -12.03 0.13
C GLN A 56 -4.19 -10.58 -0.12
N CYS A 57 -4.37 -9.68 0.87
CA CYS A 57 -3.82 -8.32 0.81
C CYS A 57 -2.29 -8.30 0.82
N ILE A 58 -1.65 -9.14 1.64
CA ILE A 58 -0.17 -9.24 1.72
C ILE A 58 0.42 -9.73 0.39
N TYR A 59 -0.14 -10.80 -0.20
CA TYR A 59 0.41 -11.41 -1.42
C TYR A 59 -0.03 -10.75 -2.74
N ARG A 60 -0.97 -9.80 -2.68
CA ARG A 60 -1.48 -9.00 -3.82
C ARG A 60 -2.07 -9.85 -4.96
N ALA A 61 -2.54 -9.16 -6.00
CA ALA A 61 -3.23 -9.76 -7.15
C ALA A 61 -2.33 -10.61 -8.09
N SER A 62 -1.02 -10.66 -7.86
CA SER A 62 -0.07 -11.40 -8.72
C SER A 62 -0.15 -12.92 -8.54
N ALA A 63 -0.60 -13.40 -7.39
CA ALA A 63 -0.77 -14.82 -7.09
C ALA A 63 -2.14 -15.09 -6.46
N LYS A 64 -2.86 -16.09 -6.97
CA LYS A 64 -4.09 -16.58 -6.33
C LYS A 64 -3.72 -17.39 -5.09
N VAL A 65 -3.85 -16.77 -3.91
CA VAL A 65 -3.49 -17.37 -2.64
C VAL A 65 -4.74 -17.83 -1.88
N GLY A 66 -4.75 -19.10 -1.43
CA GLY A 66 -5.85 -19.70 -0.68
C GLY A 66 -5.40 -20.22 0.69
N LEU A 67 -6.20 -19.96 1.73
CA LEU A 67 -5.95 -20.47 3.07
C LEU A 67 -6.41 -21.93 3.16
N CYS A 68 -5.51 -22.84 3.53
CA CYS A 68 -5.80 -24.28 3.59
C CYS A 68 -6.07 -24.77 5.00
N SER A 69 -5.33 -24.27 5.98
CA SER A 69 -5.53 -24.58 7.40
C SER A 69 -5.03 -23.43 8.27
N LEU A 70 -5.72 -23.21 9.39
CA LEU A 70 -5.47 -22.13 10.32
C LEU A 70 -5.43 -22.68 11.74
N TRP A 71 -4.45 -22.25 12.53
CA TRP A 71 -4.33 -22.58 13.95
C TRP A 71 -4.13 -21.30 14.75
N ALA A 72 -4.94 -21.11 15.80
CA ALA A 72 -4.72 -20.07 16.80
C ALA A 72 -3.60 -20.52 17.75
N VAL A 73 -2.68 -19.61 18.08
CA VAL A 73 -1.56 -19.87 18.99
C VAL A 73 -1.90 -19.30 20.36
N GLU A 74 -1.93 -20.18 21.35
CA GLU A 74 -2.24 -19.88 22.74
C GLU A 74 -0.99 -20.24 23.58
N HIS A 75 -0.08 -19.28 23.78
CA HIS A 75 1.17 -19.49 24.51
C HIS A 75 1.25 -18.56 25.75
N PRO A 76 0.74 -19.00 26.93
CA PRO A 76 0.56 -18.13 28.11
C PRO A 76 1.83 -17.44 28.63
N GLU A 77 3.01 -17.97 28.35
CA GLU A 77 4.30 -17.35 28.68
C GLU A 77 4.69 -16.22 27.72
N LEU A 78 4.37 -16.36 26.42
CA LEU A 78 4.62 -15.30 25.43
C LEU A 78 3.61 -14.17 25.61
N ASN A 79 2.34 -14.49 25.93
CA ASN A 79 1.36 -13.48 26.36
C ASN A 79 1.90 -12.68 27.55
N ARG A 80 2.33 -13.34 28.63
CA ARG A 80 2.91 -12.67 29.81
C ARG A 80 4.17 -11.86 29.51
N ALA A 81 5.05 -12.33 28.62
CA ALA A 81 6.25 -11.59 28.21
C ALA A 81 5.89 -10.35 27.36
N PHE A 82 4.93 -10.50 26.44
CA PHE A 82 4.40 -9.43 25.61
C PHE A 82 3.67 -8.38 26.46
N ASP A 83 2.77 -8.78 27.36
CA ASP A 83 2.03 -7.86 28.24
C ASP A 83 2.97 -7.18 29.26
N GLY A 84 3.93 -7.94 29.83
CA GLY A 84 4.95 -7.40 30.73
C GLY A 84 5.90 -6.38 30.08
N SER A 85 6.05 -6.40 28.76
CA SER A 85 6.75 -5.36 28.01
C SER A 85 5.92 -4.06 27.88
N LEU A 86 4.58 -4.14 27.83
CA LEU A 86 3.71 -2.96 27.80
C LEU A 86 3.86 -2.15 29.10
N ALA A 87 3.83 -2.82 30.24
CA ALA A 87 3.98 -2.20 31.55
C ALA A 87 5.34 -1.46 31.74
N ARG A 88 6.36 -1.80 30.94
CA ARG A 88 7.69 -1.16 30.98
C ARG A 88 7.85 0.00 30.00
N ALA A 89 6.98 0.12 29.00
CA ALA A 89 7.11 1.11 27.93
C ALA A 89 6.65 2.53 28.32
N GLY A 90 6.02 2.69 29.49
CA GLY A 90 5.46 3.97 29.95
C GLY A 90 4.16 4.35 29.25
N SER A 91 3.40 5.28 29.84
CA SER A 91 2.07 5.67 29.36
C SER A 91 2.05 6.45 28.04
N GLU A 92 3.21 6.88 27.52
CA GLU A 92 3.32 7.60 26.25
C GLU A 92 3.52 6.67 25.04
N ALA A 93 3.82 5.39 25.27
CA ALA A 93 3.94 4.39 24.21
C ALA A 93 2.54 4.07 23.63
N ARG A 94 2.15 4.80 22.58
CA ARG A 94 0.93 4.50 21.81
C ARG A 94 0.90 3.03 21.40
N GLU A 95 -0.21 2.35 21.66
CA GLU A 95 -0.39 0.93 21.34
C GLU A 95 -0.60 0.72 19.83
N SER A 96 0.46 0.90 19.04
CA SER A 96 0.52 0.55 17.62
C SER A 96 0.69 -0.96 17.45
N SER A 97 -0.31 -1.74 17.88
CA SER A 97 -0.34 -3.17 17.66
C SER A 97 -1.09 -3.51 16.37
N PHE A 98 -0.41 -4.15 15.44
CA PHE A 98 -0.99 -4.66 14.20
C PHE A 98 -0.54 -6.11 13.98
N VAL A 99 -1.25 -6.81 13.09
CA VAL A 99 -0.91 -8.18 12.70
C VAL A 99 -0.04 -8.13 11.45
N THR A 100 1.15 -8.71 11.50
CA THR A 100 2.04 -8.85 10.33
C THR A 100 2.37 -10.32 10.07
N SER A 101 2.70 -10.63 8.82
CA SER A 101 3.31 -11.92 8.43
C SER A 101 4.81 -11.91 8.69
N VAL A 102 5.33 -13.01 9.23
CA VAL A 102 6.78 -13.32 9.23
C VAL A 102 7.01 -14.53 8.33
N GLU A 103 7.87 -14.43 7.31
CA GLU A 103 8.21 -15.59 6.47
C GLU A 103 9.11 -16.54 7.27
N ALA A 104 8.73 -17.83 7.31
CA ALA A 104 9.43 -18.83 8.12
C ALA A 104 10.90 -19.09 7.70
N ALA A 105 11.31 -18.60 6.53
CA ALA A 105 12.65 -18.74 5.97
C ALA A 105 13.64 -17.64 6.42
N GLU A 106 13.16 -16.49 6.87
CA GLU A 106 14.01 -15.38 7.38
C GLU A 106 14.43 -15.60 8.85
N LEU A 107 13.91 -16.65 9.48
CA LEU A 107 14.21 -17.03 10.85
C LEU A 107 15.53 -17.84 10.93
N PRO A 108 16.32 -17.72 12.02
CA PRO A 108 17.64 -18.35 12.10
C PRO A 108 17.62 -19.88 11.85
N PRO A 109 18.62 -20.46 11.14
CA PRO A 109 18.56 -21.81 10.56
C PRO A 109 18.72 -22.98 11.55
N ARG A 110 18.16 -22.89 12.77
CA ARG A 110 18.33 -23.88 13.86
C ARG A 110 17.05 -24.38 14.53
N LEU A 111 15.86 -24.00 14.07
CA LEU A 111 14.61 -24.55 14.59
C LEU A 111 13.68 -24.98 13.44
N PRO A 112 12.87 -26.04 13.63
CA PRO A 112 11.77 -26.42 12.74
C PRO A 112 10.39 -26.07 13.32
N ILE A 113 9.40 -25.77 12.47
CA ILE A 113 8.15 -25.07 12.82
C ILE A 113 7.35 -25.71 13.97
N ARG A 114 7.48 -27.04 14.16
CA ARG A 114 6.96 -27.78 15.32
C ARG A 114 7.42 -27.21 16.69
N ARG A 115 8.62 -26.60 16.75
CA ARG A 115 9.10 -25.84 17.92
C ARG A 115 8.55 -24.43 17.98
N VAL A 116 8.12 -23.77 16.90
CA VAL A 116 7.46 -22.45 16.98
C VAL A 116 6.19 -22.54 17.82
N ALA A 117 5.36 -23.54 17.55
CA ALA A 117 4.17 -23.84 18.34
C ALA A 117 4.51 -24.10 19.82
N GLN A 118 5.47 -24.98 20.10
CA GLN A 118 5.77 -25.45 21.46
C GLN A 118 6.62 -24.49 22.30
N HIS A 119 7.63 -23.84 21.70
CA HIS A 119 8.74 -23.11 22.35
C HIS A 119 9.32 -21.91 21.52
N GLY A 120 8.71 -21.49 20.39
CA GLY A 120 9.18 -20.41 19.49
C GLY A 120 10.20 -20.78 18.37
N PHE A 121 10.22 -20.00 17.26
CA PHE A 121 11.45 -19.56 16.53
C PHE A 121 12.10 -20.29 15.30
N ALA A 122 11.39 -20.64 14.20
CA ALA A 122 11.83 -21.16 12.84
C ALA A 122 11.35 -22.62 12.58
N GLY A 123 11.28 -23.21 11.37
CA GLY A 123 11.64 -22.88 9.97
C GLY A 123 11.77 -24.19 9.12
N VAL A 124 11.35 -24.27 7.84
CA VAL A 124 11.35 -25.52 7.02
C VAL A 124 11.69 -25.26 5.54
N GLY A 125 12.38 -26.21 4.88
CA GLY A 125 12.82 -26.09 3.47
C GLY A 125 11.78 -26.47 2.40
N ARG A 126 11.95 -25.93 1.19
CA ARG A 126 11.04 -26.08 0.04
C ARG A 126 11.12 -27.49 -0.58
N SER A 127 10.01 -28.23 -0.60
CA SER A 127 9.79 -29.38 -1.49
C SER A 127 8.60 -29.08 -2.41
N GLY A 128 8.63 -29.57 -3.66
CA GLY A 128 7.84 -29.12 -4.83
C GLY A 128 6.32 -29.21 -4.77
N VAL A 129 5.70 -28.60 -3.77
CA VAL A 129 4.26 -28.41 -3.61
C VAL A 129 4.04 -26.95 -3.24
N ASN A 130 3.02 -26.30 -3.83
CA ASN A 130 2.80 -24.85 -3.71
C ASN A 130 2.29 -24.37 -2.33
N PHE A 131 2.63 -25.07 -1.24
CA PHE A 131 2.25 -24.69 0.11
C PHE A 131 3.40 -24.02 0.84
N PHE A 132 3.10 -22.96 1.57
CA PHE A 132 4.00 -22.34 2.54
C PHE A 132 3.25 -22.04 3.83
N GLU A 133 3.99 -21.82 4.92
CA GLU A 133 3.45 -21.57 6.25
C GLU A 133 3.82 -20.15 6.69
N ILE A 134 2.81 -19.38 7.08
CA ILE A 134 2.93 -18.01 7.58
C ILE A 134 2.65 -18.02 9.07
N VAL A 135 3.44 -17.29 9.85
CA VAL A 135 3.06 -16.91 11.22
C VAL A 135 2.55 -15.48 11.19
N LEU A 136 1.33 -15.27 11.67
CA LEU A 136 0.74 -13.96 11.88
C LEU A 136 0.97 -13.54 13.33
N CYS A 137 1.77 -12.48 13.51
CA CYS A 137 2.18 -11.98 14.81
C CYS A 137 1.55 -10.62 15.12
N ARG A 138 1.03 -10.43 16.33
CA ARG A 138 0.77 -9.11 16.90
C ARG A 138 2.13 -8.50 17.25
N VAL A 139 2.47 -7.37 16.62
CA VAL A 139 3.75 -6.68 16.79
C VAL A 139 3.57 -5.48 17.70
N ARG A 140 4.51 -5.22 18.62
CA ARG A 140 4.62 -3.93 19.33
C ARG A 140 5.85 -3.17 18.84
N LEU A 141 5.63 -2.03 18.19
CA LEU A 141 6.72 -1.23 17.62
C LEU A 141 7.43 -0.32 18.62
N GLY A 142 6.76 0.13 19.68
CA GLY A 142 7.31 1.10 20.64
C GLY A 142 7.78 2.39 19.94
N HIS A 143 8.93 2.93 20.35
CA HIS A 143 9.55 4.04 19.62
C HIS A 143 10.09 3.56 18.26
N THR A 144 9.28 3.75 17.22
CA THR A 144 9.64 3.44 15.83
C THR A 144 10.46 4.58 15.24
N LYS A 145 11.57 4.26 14.56
CA LYS A 145 12.20 5.19 13.62
C LYS A 145 12.00 4.70 12.19
N VAL A 146 11.54 5.59 11.32
CA VAL A 146 11.52 5.33 9.87
C VAL A 146 12.98 5.34 9.38
N HIS A 147 13.35 4.33 8.60
CA HIS A 147 14.66 4.17 8.01
C HIS A 147 14.57 4.46 6.51
N ASP A 148 15.35 5.43 6.03
CA ASP A 148 15.39 5.80 4.61
C ASP A 148 16.16 4.77 3.78
N ASN A 149 15.56 4.39 2.66
CA ASN A 149 15.99 3.27 1.81
C ASN A 149 17.35 3.50 1.11
N GLY A 150 17.81 4.75 1.03
CA GLY A 150 19.14 5.10 0.55
C GLY A 150 20.30 4.61 1.44
N ARG A 151 20.02 3.90 2.55
CA ARG A 151 21.03 3.25 3.40
C ARG A 151 20.66 1.79 3.65
N PRO A 152 21.64 0.86 3.71
CA PRO A 152 21.35 -0.51 4.13
C PRO A 152 20.71 -0.51 5.53
N PRO A 153 19.70 -1.37 5.79
CA PRO A 153 19.07 -1.44 7.09
C PRO A 153 20.10 -1.86 8.14
N PRO A 154 20.06 -1.27 9.36
CA PRO A 154 20.99 -1.61 10.41
C PRO A 154 20.76 -3.06 10.88
N ALA A 155 21.85 -3.79 11.14
CA ALA A 155 21.79 -5.21 11.52
C ALA A 155 21.06 -5.50 12.86
N ALA A 156 20.80 -4.47 13.67
CA ALA A 156 20.01 -4.53 14.88
C ALA A 156 19.39 -3.15 15.19
N VAL A 157 18.31 -3.12 15.98
CA VAL A 157 17.74 -1.87 16.50
C VAL A 157 18.68 -1.30 17.57
N THR A 158 19.14 -0.05 17.39
CA THR A 158 20.12 0.58 18.29
C THR A 158 19.60 1.88 18.91
N GLY A 159 20.14 2.23 20.08
CA GLY A 159 19.79 3.44 20.82
C GLY A 159 18.41 3.38 21.48
N GLN A 160 17.72 4.52 21.46
CA GLN A 160 16.44 4.77 22.13
C GLN A 160 15.20 4.21 21.40
N TYR A 161 15.38 3.61 20.22
CA TYR A 161 14.29 3.04 19.44
C TYR A 161 14.06 1.58 19.82
N ASP A 162 12.81 1.14 19.66
CA ASP A 162 12.35 -0.24 19.89
C ASP A 162 12.07 -0.97 18.57
N SER A 163 11.91 -0.22 17.47
CA SER A 163 11.84 -0.76 16.13
C SER A 163 12.33 0.22 15.05
N TYR A 164 12.68 -0.34 13.88
CA TYR A 164 12.77 0.41 12.64
C TYR A 164 11.67 0.00 11.67
N LEU A 165 11.05 0.99 11.04
CA LEU A 165 10.17 0.82 9.87
C LEU A 165 11.00 1.10 8.62
N ILE A 166 11.23 0.08 7.82
CA ILE A 166 11.87 0.18 6.50
C ILE A 166 10.74 0.23 5.47
N LEU A 167 10.66 1.32 4.73
CA LEU A 167 9.68 1.49 3.66
C LEU A 167 10.15 0.71 2.41
N ASP A 168 9.30 0.48 1.42
CA ASP A 168 9.76 0.05 0.09
C ASP A 168 9.70 1.25 -0.86
N GLU A 169 10.78 1.48 -1.61
CA GLU A 169 10.94 2.67 -2.44
C GLU A 169 10.18 2.57 -3.76
N GLN A 170 9.91 1.35 -4.23
CA GLN A 170 9.05 1.12 -5.40
C GLN A 170 7.58 1.42 -5.13
N GLU A 171 7.21 1.70 -3.87
CA GLU A 171 5.83 1.77 -3.41
C GLU A 171 5.50 3.08 -2.70
N ARG A 172 6.09 4.20 -3.13
CA ARG A 172 5.53 5.50 -2.79
C ARG A 172 4.10 5.57 -3.36
N PRO A 173 3.07 5.95 -2.58
CA PRO A 173 1.73 6.12 -3.11
C PRO A 173 1.76 7.13 -4.26
N SER A 174 1.27 6.73 -5.43
CA SER A 174 0.60 7.70 -6.29
C SER A 174 -0.61 8.23 -5.51
N LEU A 175 -0.82 9.54 -5.53
CA LEU A 175 -1.84 10.21 -4.72
C LEU A 175 -3.30 9.84 -5.11
N ASP A 176 -3.48 9.02 -6.14
CA ASP A 176 -4.77 8.66 -6.74
C ASP A 176 -5.34 7.31 -6.27
N VAL A 177 -4.72 6.63 -5.30
CA VAL A 177 -5.24 5.33 -4.79
C VAL A 177 -6.44 5.54 -3.85
N HIS A 178 -7.54 4.84 -4.15
CA HIS A 178 -8.86 5.03 -3.54
C HIS A 178 -8.86 4.88 -1.99
N PRO A 179 -9.41 5.86 -1.22
CA PRO A 179 -9.34 5.92 0.26
C PRO A 179 -10.22 4.91 1.02
N LEU A 180 -10.60 3.81 0.38
CA LEU A 180 -11.19 2.62 1.02
C LEU A 180 -10.18 1.48 1.15
N LEU A 181 -9.08 1.52 0.38
CA LEU A 181 -7.90 0.70 0.61
C LEU A 181 -6.99 1.51 1.54
N CYS A 182 -6.81 1.04 2.77
CA CYS A 182 -5.94 1.68 3.74
C CYS A 182 -4.51 1.89 3.17
N PRO A 183 -3.80 2.98 3.50
CA PRO A 183 -2.44 3.27 3.03
C PRO A 183 -1.36 2.38 3.67
N TRP A 184 -1.71 1.14 4.02
CA TRP A 184 -0.86 0.14 4.67
C TRP A 184 -0.68 -1.11 3.77
N ILE A 185 -1.15 -1.10 2.52
CA ILE A 185 -0.93 -2.18 1.53
C ILE A 185 0.44 -2.00 0.85
N PHE A 186 1.45 -1.72 1.66
CA PHE A 186 2.84 -1.58 1.25
C PHE A 186 3.68 -2.67 1.90
N SER A 187 4.71 -3.15 1.21
CA SER A 187 5.61 -4.18 1.72
C SER A 187 6.60 -3.60 2.74
N HIS A 188 6.07 -3.08 3.85
CA HIS A 188 6.85 -2.52 4.94
C HIS A 188 7.56 -3.62 5.74
N GLN A 189 8.88 -3.52 5.86
CA GLN A 189 9.66 -4.39 6.74
C GLN A 189 9.82 -3.74 8.11
N TYR A 190 9.63 -4.50 9.17
CA TYR A 190 9.74 -4.05 10.55
C TYR A 190 10.86 -4.80 11.26
N LEU A 191 11.92 -4.10 11.66
CA LEU A 191 12.96 -4.66 12.51
C LEU A 191 12.64 -4.32 13.97
N VAL A 192 12.42 -5.33 14.81
CA VAL A 192 12.17 -5.16 16.26
C VAL A 192 13.43 -5.47 17.07
N LYS A 193 13.55 -4.88 18.26
CA LYS A 193 14.72 -4.98 19.15
C LYS A 193 14.76 -6.27 19.96
N ASP A 194 13.61 -6.69 20.48
CA ASP A 194 13.42 -7.93 21.23
C ASP A 194 12.21 -8.70 20.70
N ALA A 195 12.50 -9.72 19.87
CA ALA A 195 11.48 -10.59 19.29
C ALA A 195 10.64 -11.35 20.34
N GLN A 196 11.16 -11.61 21.56
CA GLN A 196 10.43 -12.38 22.58
C GLN A 196 9.36 -11.54 23.30
N SER A 197 9.55 -10.22 23.39
CA SER A 197 8.61 -9.33 24.07
C SER A 197 7.84 -8.36 23.15
N GLN A 198 8.27 -8.24 21.87
CA GLN A 198 7.60 -7.41 20.86
C GLN A 198 6.81 -8.20 19.81
N LEU A 199 6.99 -9.53 19.70
CA LEU A 199 6.23 -10.37 18.77
C LEU A 199 5.41 -11.41 19.54
N LEU A 200 4.10 -11.38 19.37
CA LEU A 200 3.20 -12.41 19.86
C LEU A 200 2.57 -13.16 18.68
N PRO A 201 2.93 -14.42 18.39
CA PRO A 201 2.22 -15.25 17.42
C PRO A 201 0.74 -15.37 17.81
N VAL A 202 -0.16 -15.02 16.90
CA VAL A 202 -1.62 -15.15 17.08
C VAL A 202 -2.15 -16.30 16.23
N TYR A 203 -1.67 -16.43 15.00
CA TYR A 203 -2.07 -17.51 14.10
C TYR A 203 -0.88 -18.13 13.36
N VAL A 204 -0.98 -19.43 13.09
CA VAL A 204 -0.21 -20.10 12.04
C VAL A 204 -1.18 -20.42 10.91
N ALA A 205 -0.84 -20.04 9.69
CA ALA A 205 -1.63 -20.26 8.49
C ALA A 205 -0.83 -21.09 7.48
N ARG A 206 -1.39 -22.22 7.03
CA ARG A 206 -0.86 -22.96 5.88
C ARG A 206 -1.60 -22.53 4.64
N VAL A 207 -0.83 -22.10 3.65
CA VAL A 207 -1.30 -21.29 2.54
C VAL A 207 -0.85 -21.92 1.23
N ARG A 208 -1.75 -22.02 0.24
CA ARG A 208 -1.45 -22.55 -1.09
C ARG A 208 -1.41 -21.43 -2.12
N VAL A 209 -0.33 -21.38 -2.90
CA VAL A 209 -0.29 -20.65 -4.18
C VAL A 209 -0.98 -21.49 -5.25
N MET A 210 -2.06 -21.00 -5.83
CA MET A 210 -2.65 -21.58 -7.03
C MET A 210 -1.88 -21.09 -8.24
N SER A 211 -1.32 -22.02 -9.03
CA SER A 211 -0.74 -21.68 -10.34
C SER A 211 -1.83 -21.22 -11.30
N SER A 212 -1.52 -20.29 -12.21
CA SER A 212 -2.49 -19.64 -13.10
C SER A 212 -3.30 -20.58 -14.02
N GLY A 213 -2.86 -21.84 -14.19
CA GLY A 213 -3.60 -22.88 -14.92
C GLY A 213 -4.49 -23.80 -14.06
N GLU A 214 -4.47 -23.72 -12.73
CA GLU A 214 -5.37 -24.51 -11.86
C GLU A 214 -6.76 -23.86 -11.78
N SER A 215 -7.56 -24.03 -12.84
CA SER A 215 -8.99 -23.66 -12.87
C SER A 215 -9.85 -24.63 -12.05
N GLY A 216 -9.58 -24.71 -10.74
CA GLY A 216 -10.43 -25.44 -9.80
C GLY A 216 -11.87 -24.93 -9.87
N SER A 217 -12.83 -25.83 -10.11
CA SER A 217 -14.22 -25.51 -10.45
C SER A 217 -15.08 -24.98 -9.28
N SER A 218 -14.45 -24.45 -8.23
CA SER A 218 -15.15 -23.75 -7.15
C SER A 218 -15.41 -22.31 -7.59
N ALA A 219 -16.65 -21.99 -7.94
CA ALA A 219 -17.08 -20.66 -8.37
C ALA A 219 -17.09 -19.59 -7.26
N ALA A 220 -16.40 -19.85 -6.14
CA ALA A 220 -16.30 -18.94 -5.01
C ALA A 220 -14.97 -18.17 -5.02
N ASN A 221 -15.08 -16.85 -4.95
CA ASN A 221 -14.03 -15.90 -4.58
C ASN A 221 -12.93 -15.68 -5.64
N GLN A 222 -13.33 -15.06 -6.76
CA GLN A 222 -12.43 -14.09 -7.40
C GLN A 222 -12.22 -12.95 -6.40
N PHE A 223 -10.96 -12.72 -5.99
CA PHE A 223 -10.62 -11.66 -5.04
C PHE A 223 -10.91 -10.29 -5.68
N ASP A 224 -11.92 -9.59 -5.17
CA ASP A 224 -12.36 -8.26 -5.62
C ASP A 224 -11.71 -7.12 -4.82
N GLY A 225 -10.77 -7.46 -3.92
CA GLY A 225 -10.11 -6.52 -3.01
C GLY A 225 -10.98 -6.04 -1.85
N ARG A 226 -12.26 -6.43 -1.77
CA ARG A 226 -13.15 -6.00 -0.68
C ARG A 226 -12.94 -6.90 0.54
N PRO A 227 -12.98 -6.34 1.77
CA PRO A 227 -13.00 -7.17 2.97
C PRO A 227 -14.27 -8.06 2.96
N PRO A 228 -14.18 -9.34 3.39
CA PRO A 228 -15.34 -10.19 3.59
C PRO A 228 -16.42 -9.46 4.41
N PRO A 229 -17.72 -9.57 4.05
CA PRO A 229 -18.80 -8.91 4.79
C PRO A 229 -18.84 -9.24 6.29
N ALA A 230 -18.24 -10.36 6.70
CA ALA A 230 -18.02 -10.70 8.11
C ALA A 230 -17.13 -9.67 8.84
N LEU A 231 -16.01 -9.25 8.26
CA LEU A 231 -15.10 -8.25 8.85
C LEU A 231 -15.71 -6.85 8.84
N LEU A 232 -16.65 -6.64 7.92
CA LEU A 232 -17.47 -5.44 7.82
C LEU A 232 -18.84 -5.63 8.48
N GLN A 233 -18.96 -6.47 9.52
CA GLN A 233 -20.14 -6.47 10.43
C GLN A 233 -20.24 -5.19 11.29
N GLY A 234 -19.75 -4.06 10.79
CA GLY A 234 -20.36 -2.78 11.10
C GLY A 234 -21.84 -2.84 10.74
N LEU A 235 -22.67 -2.35 11.65
CA LEU A 235 -24.13 -2.33 11.51
C LEU A 235 -24.54 -1.71 10.16
N PRO A 236 -25.66 -2.13 9.54
CA PRO A 236 -26.12 -1.50 8.31
C PRO A 236 -26.36 0.00 8.53
N CYS A 237 -26.05 0.79 7.50
CA CYS A 237 -26.35 2.22 7.50
C CYS A 237 -27.86 2.44 7.52
N ASP A 238 -28.35 3.26 8.46
CA ASP A 238 -29.79 3.51 8.69
C ASP A 238 -30.50 4.26 7.55
N ILE A 239 -29.75 4.69 6.52
CA ILE A 239 -30.29 5.47 5.38
C ILE A 239 -30.35 4.64 4.10
N CYS A 240 -29.27 3.92 3.77
CA CYS A 240 -29.21 3.14 2.53
C CYS A 240 -29.37 1.62 2.73
N GLU A 241 -29.20 1.12 3.96
CA GLU A 241 -29.20 -0.28 4.40
C GLU A 241 -28.17 -1.21 3.69
N ALA A 242 -27.66 -0.83 2.52
CA ALA A 242 -26.76 -1.60 1.67
C ALA A 242 -25.27 -1.47 2.02
N ASN A 243 -24.88 -0.37 2.65
CA ASN A 243 -23.49 -0.11 3.05
C ASN A 243 -23.32 -0.21 4.57
N CYS A 244 -22.19 -0.77 5.00
CA CYS A 244 -21.81 -0.82 6.41
C CYS A 244 -21.59 0.60 6.94
N SER A 245 -22.12 0.88 8.13
CA SER A 245 -21.90 2.17 8.79
C SER A 245 -20.49 2.27 9.36
N THR A 246 -19.91 3.47 9.24
CA THR A 246 -18.56 3.80 9.70
C THR A 246 -18.57 4.94 10.71
N LEU A 247 -19.66 5.70 10.76
CA LEU A 247 -19.88 6.88 11.58
C LEU A 247 -21.15 6.71 12.40
N TRP A 248 -21.16 7.25 13.61
CA TRP A 248 -22.33 7.41 14.46
C TRP A 248 -22.59 8.90 14.65
N CYS A 249 -23.80 9.35 14.29
CA CYS A 249 -24.29 10.67 14.64
C CYS A 249 -24.90 10.63 16.03
N VAL A 250 -24.28 11.32 16.99
CA VAL A 250 -24.74 11.33 18.40
C VAL A 250 -26.12 11.98 18.54
N ASN A 251 -26.42 12.99 17.73
CA ASN A 251 -27.68 13.75 17.78
C ASN A 251 -28.86 12.96 17.22
N ASP A 252 -28.70 12.35 16.05
CA ASP A 252 -29.78 11.59 15.39
C ASP A 252 -29.89 10.16 15.92
N GLN A 253 -28.89 9.70 16.68
CA GLN A 253 -28.69 8.28 17.02
C GLN A 253 -28.64 7.38 15.76
N ALA A 254 -28.06 7.90 14.68
CA ALA A 254 -28.04 7.28 13.37
C ALA A 254 -26.65 6.73 12.99
N LYS A 255 -26.64 5.55 12.39
CA LYS A 255 -25.48 4.82 11.87
C LYS A 255 -25.32 5.14 10.39
N LEU A 256 -24.26 5.87 10.04
CA LEU A 256 -24.05 6.37 8.68
C LEU A 256 -22.83 5.69 8.04
N CYS A 257 -22.97 5.26 6.79
CA CYS A 257 -21.80 5.03 5.93
C CYS A 257 -21.29 6.39 5.41
N LYS A 258 -20.02 6.46 5.00
CA LYS A 258 -19.41 7.70 4.50
C LYS A 258 -20.21 8.37 3.37
N GLU A 259 -20.78 7.59 2.45
CA GLU A 259 -21.57 8.10 1.33
C GLU A 259 -22.88 8.76 1.78
N CYS A 260 -23.59 8.16 2.75
CA CYS A 260 -24.79 8.76 3.32
C CYS A 260 -24.46 9.98 4.19
N ASP A 261 -23.36 9.94 4.94
CA ASP A 261 -22.87 11.12 5.68
C ASP A 261 -22.54 12.28 4.73
N TYR A 262 -21.82 12.00 3.64
CA TYR A 262 -21.51 12.97 2.60
C TYR A 262 -22.78 13.54 1.94
N ARG A 263 -23.75 12.70 1.58
CA ARG A 263 -25.02 13.15 0.98
C ARG A 263 -25.89 13.96 1.93
N LEU A 264 -25.78 13.78 3.25
CA LEU A 264 -26.45 14.64 4.23
C LEU A 264 -25.67 15.94 4.49
N HIS A 265 -24.33 15.90 4.48
CA HIS A 265 -23.49 16.96 5.00
C HIS A 265 -22.64 17.73 3.97
N GLU A 266 -22.59 17.35 2.67
CA GLU A 266 -21.82 18.05 1.61
C GLU A 266 -22.64 18.51 0.40
N VAL A 267 -23.98 18.60 0.54
CA VAL A 267 -24.92 19.11 -0.51
C VAL A 267 -24.59 20.52 -1.04
N GLU A 268 -23.69 21.26 -0.38
CA GLU A 268 -23.23 22.58 -0.86
C GLU A 268 -22.40 22.56 -2.15
N ARG A 269 -21.77 21.43 -2.53
CA ARG A 269 -20.76 21.42 -3.61
C ARG A 269 -21.27 21.07 -5.02
N LEU A 270 -22.48 20.55 -5.16
CA LEU A 270 -23.08 20.24 -6.48
C LEU A 270 -24.03 21.33 -6.96
N GLY A 271 -23.63 22.59 -6.77
CA GLY A 271 -24.19 23.73 -7.50
C GLY A 271 -23.56 23.81 -8.89
N ASP A 272 -23.98 22.94 -9.80
CA ASP A 272 -23.64 23.01 -11.22
C ASP A 272 -24.19 24.33 -11.80
N PRO A 273 -23.35 25.27 -12.28
CA PRO A 273 -23.76 26.64 -12.55
C PRO A 273 -24.80 26.79 -13.69
N ASP A 274 -24.92 25.81 -14.58
CA ASP A 274 -25.69 25.94 -15.83
C ASP A 274 -27.19 25.56 -15.71
N HIS A 275 -27.72 25.36 -14.50
CA HIS A 275 -29.13 24.93 -14.32
C HIS A 275 -29.94 25.67 -13.23
N HIS A 276 -29.83 27.01 -13.16
CA HIS A 276 -30.69 27.83 -12.29
C HIS A 276 -31.38 29.00 -12.99
N SER A 277 -32.72 28.98 -12.97
CA SER A 277 -33.57 30.17 -13.06
C SER A 277 -34.83 30.13 -12.18
N ARG A 278 -34.96 29.12 -11.29
CA ARG A 278 -36.15 28.96 -10.43
C ARG A 278 -35.97 28.26 -9.07
N SER A 279 -34.74 27.91 -8.68
CA SER A 279 -34.46 27.13 -7.45
C SER A 279 -33.65 27.87 -6.38
N GLU A 280 -33.31 29.14 -6.60
CA GLU A 280 -32.34 29.85 -5.78
C GLU A 280 -32.84 30.15 -4.35
N GLU A 281 -34.10 30.53 -4.19
CA GLU A 281 -34.73 30.77 -2.88
C GLU A 281 -34.81 29.47 -2.04
N LEU A 282 -35.18 28.35 -2.67
CA LEU A 282 -35.28 27.05 -2.00
C LEU A 282 -33.90 26.53 -1.59
N LEU A 283 -32.89 26.68 -2.48
CA LEU A 283 -31.51 26.31 -2.18
C LEU A 283 -30.88 27.23 -1.13
N ARG A 284 -31.24 28.52 -1.07
CA ARG A 284 -30.85 29.41 0.02
C ARG A 284 -31.43 28.93 1.35
N HIS A 285 -32.71 28.58 1.39
CA HIS A 285 -33.35 28.03 2.59
C HIS A 285 -32.74 26.68 3.03
N ILE A 286 -32.37 25.82 2.07
CA ILE A 286 -31.69 24.53 2.33
C ILE A 286 -30.25 24.76 2.80
N ARG A 287 -29.51 25.74 2.26
CA ARG A 287 -28.16 26.11 2.72
C ARG A 287 -28.17 26.66 4.15
N GLU A 288 -29.05 27.63 4.44
CA GLU A 288 -29.23 28.19 5.78
C GLU A 288 -29.62 27.09 6.79
N SER A 289 -30.48 26.14 6.40
CA SER A 289 -30.84 24.97 7.23
C SER A 289 -29.69 23.96 7.36
N SER A 290 -28.94 23.69 6.29
CA SER A 290 -27.83 22.72 6.27
C SER A 290 -26.64 23.18 7.10
N MET A 291 -26.33 24.48 7.13
CA MET A 291 -25.33 25.03 8.07
C MET A 291 -25.73 24.82 9.53
N ILE A 292 -27.01 25.03 9.87
CA ILE A 292 -27.53 24.81 11.23
C ILE A 292 -27.48 23.32 11.60
N ILE A 293 -27.75 22.42 10.65
CA ILE A 293 -27.63 20.96 10.83
C ILE A 293 -26.16 20.57 11.05
N ARG A 294 -25.23 20.97 10.17
CA ARG A 294 -23.80 20.62 10.29
C ARG A 294 -23.15 21.01 11.61
N GLN A 295 -23.57 22.13 12.21
CA GLN A 295 -23.03 22.60 13.49
C GLN A 295 -23.57 21.82 14.70
N ARG A 296 -24.69 21.11 14.56
CA ARG A 296 -25.32 20.39 15.67
C ARG A 296 -24.88 18.93 15.78
N HIS A 297 -24.54 18.28 14.67
CA HIS A 297 -24.40 16.82 14.60
C HIS A 297 -22.98 16.39 14.97
N VAL A 298 -22.78 16.00 16.24
CA VAL A 298 -21.52 15.43 16.70
C VAL A 298 -21.35 14.05 16.06
N ARG A 299 -20.31 13.92 15.23
CA ARG A 299 -19.96 12.69 14.51
C ARG A 299 -18.78 12.02 15.19
N VAL A 300 -18.93 10.75 15.56
CA VAL A 300 -17.85 9.92 16.09
C VAL A 300 -17.68 8.67 15.21
N PRO A 301 -16.47 8.10 15.10
CA PRO A 301 -16.26 6.76 14.56
C PRO A 301 -17.23 5.75 15.23
N ILE A 302 -17.75 4.77 14.48
CA ILE A 302 -18.78 3.87 15.04
C ILE A 302 -18.26 2.99 16.20
N ASN A 303 -16.95 2.73 16.25
CA ASN A 303 -16.26 2.09 17.38
C ASN A 303 -16.10 3.00 18.60
N GLU A 304 -16.24 4.32 18.44
CA GLU A 304 -16.28 5.34 19.50
C GLU A 304 -17.71 5.78 19.82
N ARG A 305 -18.73 5.10 19.27
CA ARG A 305 -20.13 5.26 19.69
C ARG A 305 -20.17 5.15 21.21
N PRO A 306 -20.67 6.18 21.94
CA PRO A 306 -20.84 6.07 23.38
C PRO A 306 -21.69 4.84 23.67
N GLY A 307 -21.11 3.87 24.38
CA GLY A 307 -21.81 2.63 24.71
C GLY A 307 -23.10 2.98 25.42
N MET A 308 -24.20 2.27 25.14
CA MET A 308 -25.49 2.46 25.83
C MET A 308 -25.46 2.02 27.31
N HIS A 309 -24.27 1.91 27.90
CA HIS A 309 -24.02 1.72 29.30
C HIS A 309 -23.95 3.12 29.93
N PRO A 310 -25.05 3.64 30.53
CA PRO A 310 -24.92 4.84 31.35
C PRO A 310 -23.93 4.51 32.47
N GLY A 311 -22.91 5.35 32.64
CA GLY A 311 -21.65 5.00 33.30
C GLY A 311 -21.80 4.25 34.63
N VAL A 312 -20.87 3.33 34.89
CA VAL A 312 -20.93 2.46 36.08
C VAL A 312 -21.02 3.29 37.36
N CYS A 313 -21.99 2.97 38.23
CA CYS A 313 -22.12 3.65 39.50
C CYS A 313 -20.90 3.41 40.42
N HIS A 314 -20.19 4.46 40.78
CA HIS A 314 -18.96 4.37 41.59
C HIS A 314 -19.22 4.05 43.07
N LEU A 315 -20.47 4.09 43.54
CA LEU A 315 -20.86 3.85 44.93
C LEU A 315 -21.17 2.38 45.25
N LEU A 316 -21.29 1.54 44.22
CA LEU A 316 -21.51 0.09 44.32
C LEU A 316 -20.54 -0.59 43.34
N PRO A 317 -19.31 -0.90 43.77
CA PRO A 317 -18.40 -1.69 42.95
C PRO A 317 -19.03 -3.04 42.61
N ALA A 318 -18.71 -3.57 41.43
CA ALA A 318 -19.13 -4.92 41.02
C ALA A 318 -18.75 -5.94 42.11
N ALA A 319 -19.75 -6.61 42.70
CA ALA A 319 -19.49 -7.82 43.47
C ALA A 319 -18.92 -8.89 42.52
N ASP A 320 -18.02 -9.75 43.00
CA ASP A 320 -17.22 -10.66 42.17
C ASP A 320 -18.06 -11.41 41.11
N GLY A 321 -17.94 -11.00 39.85
CA GLY A 321 -18.62 -11.61 38.70
C GLY A 321 -20.00 -11.05 38.32
N ALA A 322 -20.54 -10.07 39.04
CA ALA A 322 -21.79 -9.39 38.68
C ALA A 322 -21.52 -8.10 37.89
N GLU A 323 -22.28 -7.85 36.82
CA GLU A 323 -22.24 -6.57 36.11
C GLU A 323 -22.68 -5.43 37.04
N ALA A 324 -21.88 -4.38 37.14
CA ALA A 324 -22.19 -3.25 38.01
C ALA A 324 -23.44 -2.50 37.51
N PRO A 325 -24.34 -2.07 38.42
CA PRO A 325 -25.63 -1.56 38.02
C PRO A 325 -25.50 -0.23 37.25
N PRO A 326 -26.24 -0.06 36.13
CA PRO A 326 -26.22 1.16 35.33
C PRO A 326 -26.60 2.39 36.15
N ALA A 327 -25.91 3.51 35.92
CA ALA A 327 -26.33 4.77 36.53
C ALA A 327 -27.63 5.30 35.91
N ALA A 328 -28.49 5.87 36.74
CA ALA A 328 -29.73 6.52 36.32
C ALA A 328 -29.86 7.95 36.87
N TRP A 329 -29.02 8.31 37.85
CA TRP A 329 -29.04 9.56 38.58
C TRP A 329 -27.64 10.21 38.59
N TRP A 330 -27.59 11.49 38.90
CA TRP A 330 -26.39 12.29 39.11
C TRP A 330 -26.48 12.97 40.48
N ASP A 331 -25.47 12.80 41.33
CA ASP A 331 -25.38 13.52 42.59
C ASP A 331 -24.67 14.85 42.37
N ARG A 332 -25.45 15.94 42.35
CA ARG A 332 -24.95 17.30 42.13
C ARG A 332 -23.91 17.76 43.16
N LYS A 333 -23.85 17.13 44.34
CA LYS A 333 -22.89 17.49 45.41
C LYS A 333 -21.57 16.73 45.29
N LEU A 334 -21.59 15.54 44.70
CA LEU A 334 -20.42 14.67 44.57
C LEU A 334 -19.87 14.63 43.13
N GLU A 335 -20.61 15.14 42.16
CA GLU A 335 -20.27 15.13 40.73
C GLU A 335 -19.98 13.72 40.18
N ILE A 336 -20.80 12.74 40.61
CA ILE A 336 -20.70 11.34 40.20
C ILE A 336 -22.03 10.73 39.74
N PRO A 337 -21.99 9.73 38.84
CA PRO A 337 -23.17 8.99 38.41
C PRO A 337 -23.57 7.92 39.44
N VAL A 338 -24.88 7.80 39.68
CA VAL A 338 -25.49 7.00 40.76
C VAL A 338 -26.55 6.05 40.18
N SER A 339 -26.51 4.76 40.55
CA SER A 339 -27.51 3.76 40.15
C SER A 339 -28.79 3.89 40.96
N SER A 340 -29.90 3.36 40.46
CA SER A 340 -31.16 3.31 41.23
C SER A 340 -31.04 2.50 42.52
N VAL A 341 -30.15 1.50 42.56
CA VAL A 341 -29.86 0.70 43.77
C VAL A 341 -29.08 1.53 44.80
N ALA A 342 -28.02 2.22 44.37
CA ALA A 342 -27.27 3.15 45.23
C ALA A 342 -28.19 4.23 45.81
N LYS A 343 -29.12 4.75 45.00
CA LYS A 343 -30.13 5.71 45.44
C LYS A 343 -31.05 5.15 46.54
N SER A 344 -31.49 3.89 46.45
CA SER A 344 -32.35 3.30 47.50
C SER A 344 -31.61 2.92 48.78
N GLU A 345 -30.32 2.57 48.70
CA GLU A 345 -29.56 2.05 49.85
C GLU A 345 -28.80 3.14 50.62
N GLN A 346 -28.17 4.09 49.90
CA GLN A 346 -27.22 5.04 50.49
C GLN A 346 -27.80 6.44 50.73
N TYR A 347 -28.98 6.73 50.16
CA TYR A 347 -29.65 8.02 50.31
C TYR A 347 -30.96 7.80 51.10
N PRO A 348 -31.07 8.30 52.35
CA PRO A 348 -32.30 8.14 53.12
C PRO A 348 -33.49 8.82 52.43
N SER A 349 -34.71 8.34 52.68
CA SER A 349 -35.94 8.81 52.01
C SER A 349 -36.28 10.30 52.17
N ASN A 350 -35.56 10.99 53.06
CA ASN A 350 -35.65 12.44 53.30
C ASN A 350 -34.49 13.23 52.65
N VAL A 351 -33.70 12.64 51.74
CA VAL A 351 -32.73 13.39 50.94
C VAL A 351 -33.48 14.37 50.06
N ASP A 352 -33.14 15.65 50.24
CA ASP A 352 -33.57 16.78 49.45
C ASP A 352 -33.52 16.46 47.94
N GLU A 353 -34.69 16.51 47.28
CA GLU A 353 -34.85 16.17 45.86
C GLU A 353 -33.94 17.02 44.96
N THR A 354 -33.47 18.17 45.45
CA THR A 354 -32.53 19.05 44.75
C THR A 354 -31.12 18.45 44.59
N ARG A 355 -30.75 17.41 45.35
CA ARG A 355 -29.40 16.79 45.30
C ARG A 355 -29.25 15.77 44.18
N LEU A 356 -30.28 14.97 43.91
CA LEU A 356 -30.24 13.86 42.95
C LEU A 356 -31.10 14.15 41.73
N GLN A 357 -30.45 14.43 40.60
CA GLN A 357 -31.10 14.69 39.33
C GLN A 357 -31.06 13.43 38.44
N PRO A 358 -32.06 13.17 37.58
CA PRO A 358 -31.95 12.15 36.54
C PRO A 358 -30.73 12.41 35.65
N LEU A 359 -29.93 11.37 35.36
CA LEU A 359 -28.64 11.51 34.67
C LEU A 359 -28.77 12.19 33.30
N ALA A 360 -29.84 11.89 32.56
CA ALA A 360 -30.15 12.52 31.28
C ALA A 360 -30.39 14.04 31.38
N SER A 361 -31.05 14.49 32.45
CA SER A 361 -31.30 15.92 32.69
C SER A 361 -30.03 16.63 33.15
N ALA A 362 -29.22 15.99 34.00
CA ALA A 362 -27.91 16.53 34.40
C ALA A 362 -26.95 16.65 33.21
N TYR A 363 -26.96 15.68 32.29
CA TYR A 363 -26.21 15.74 31.03
C TYR A 363 -26.67 16.90 30.13
N GLN A 364 -27.99 17.07 29.94
CA GLN A 364 -28.54 18.19 29.17
C GLN A 364 -28.19 19.55 29.79
N GLU A 365 -28.25 19.68 31.11
CA GLU A 365 -27.87 20.88 31.84
C GLU A 365 -26.37 21.17 31.74
N GLY A 366 -25.52 20.15 31.84
CA GLY A 366 -24.07 20.27 31.62
C GLY A 366 -23.73 20.69 30.19
N VAL A 367 -24.34 20.08 29.17
CA VAL A 367 -24.19 20.47 27.76
C VAL A 367 -24.68 21.91 27.54
N ALA A 368 -25.81 22.31 28.11
CA ALA A 368 -26.31 23.68 28.01
C ALA A 368 -25.38 24.69 28.70
N ALA A 369 -24.89 24.38 29.90
CA ALA A 369 -23.95 25.22 30.65
C ALA A 369 -22.62 25.40 29.91
N GLU A 370 -22.07 24.33 29.35
CA GLU A 370 -20.82 24.40 28.59
C GLU A 370 -21.03 25.06 27.21
N SER A 371 -22.18 24.88 26.56
CA SER A 371 -22.51 25.60 25.31
C SER A 371 -22.67 27.12 25.49
N ASN A 372 -23.06 27.56 26.69
CA ASN A 372 -23.16 28.97 27.07
C ASN A 372 -21.85 29.55 27.62
N ARG A 373 -20.87 28.70 27.96
CA ARG A 373 -19.50 29.15 28.20
C ARG A 373 -18.86 29.45 26.85
N SER A 374 -18.70 30.73 26.56
CA SER A 374 -17.77 31.18 25.54
C SER A 374 -16.36 30.69 25.91
N GLU A 375 -15.92 29.57 25.34
CA GLU A 375 -14.55 29.09 25.53
C GLU A 375 -13.60 30.23 25.13
N PRO A 376 -12.70 30.69 26.01
CA PRO A 376 -11.70 31.71 25.64
C PRO A 376 -10.71 31.21 24.58
N ARG A 377 -10.72 29.90 24.27
CA ARG A 377 -10.02 29.30 23.13
C ARG A 377 -10.72 29.57 21.79
N LEU A 378 -12.04 29.73 21.78
CA LEU A 378 -12.82 30.03 20.58
C LEU A 378 -12.75 31.51 20.17
N GLU A 379 -12.45 32.44 21.08
CA GLU A 379 -12.16 33.84 20.71
C GLU A 379 -10.94 33.94 19.76
N ASN A 380 -9.96 33.05 19.93
CA ASN A 380 -8.83 32.92 19.01
C ASN A 380 -9.13 32.08 17.76
N LYS A 381 -10.32 31.49 17.61
CA LYS A 381 -10.65 30.64 16.45
C LYS A 381 -10.64 31.44 15.16
N ASP A 382 -11.21 32.64 15.14
CA ASP A 382 -11.25 33.47 13.93
C ASP A 382 -9.84 33.98 13.56
N PHE A 383 -9.00 34.26 14.56
CA PHE A 383 -7.58 34.56 14.36
C PHE A 383 -6.83 33.35 13.77
N LEU A 384 -6.98 32.16 14.34
CA LEU A 384 -6.37 30.93 13.82
C LEU A 384 -6.87 30.57 12.41
N LEU A 385 -8.15 30.79 12.11
CA LEU A 385 -8.72 30.63 10.77
C LEU A 385 -8.18 31.67 9.78
N SER A 386 -7.91 32.91 10.22
CA SER A 386 -7.23 33.91 9.38
C SER A 386 -5.76 33.52 9.10
N LEU A 387 -5.05 33.01 10.10
CA LEU A 387 -3.67 32.54 9.96
C LEU A 387 -3.58 31.31 9.05
N LEU A 388 -4.51 30.36 9.15
CA LEU A 388 -4.61 29.22 8.24
C LEU A 388 -4.85 29.68 6.80
N ARG A 389 -5.77 30.62 6.56
CA ARG A 389 -5.99 31.21 5.23
C ARG A 389 -4.77 31.94 4.67
N GLU A 390 -3.98 32.59 5.53
CA GLU A 390 -2.72 33.24 5.15
C GLU A 390 -1.67 32.19 4.73
N ILE A 391 -1.54 31.10 5.51
CA ILE A 391 -0.66 29.97 5.18
C ILE A 391 -1.09 29.30 3.87
N ASP A 392 -2.38 29.04 3.66
CA ASP A 392 -2.92 28.48 2.41
C ASP A 392 -2.63 29.40 1.21
N SER A 393 -2.80 30.72 1.38
CA SER A 393 -2.50 31.72 0.36
C SER A 393 -1.00 31.76 0.02
N LEU A 394 -0.12 31.69 1.03
CA LEU A 394 1.33 31.64 0.85
C LEU A 394 1.75 30.32 0.18
N GLY A 395 1.14 29.20 0.54
CA GLY A 395 1.34 27.90 -0.13
C GLY A 395 0.97 27.98 -1.61
N ALA A 396 -0.23 28.45 -1.93
CA ALA A 396 -0.70 28.63 -3.30
C ALA A 396 0.12 29.67 -4.10
N GLN A 397 0.76 30.64 -3.45
CA GLN A 397 1.72 31.53 -4.10
C GLN A 397 3.05 30.82 -4.37
N LEU A 398 3.62 30.14 -3.38
CA LEU A 398 4.87 29.39 -3.51
C LEU A 398 4.77 28.30 -4.58
N GLU A 399 3.66 27.57 -4.64
CA GLU A 399 3.40 26.56 -5.68
C GLU A 399 3.37 27.19 -7.07
N ARG A 400 2.68 28.31 -7.26
CA ARG A 400 2.62 29.02 -8.56
C ARG A 400 3.99 29.56 -8.97
N GLU A 401 4.72 30.21 -8.06
CA GLU A 401 6.03 30.78 -8.35
C GLU A 401 7.09 29.70 -8.59
N SER A 402 7.11 28.65 -7.77
CA SER A 402 8.03 27.53 -7.89
C SER A 402 7.77 26.73 -9.17
N SER A 403 6.53 26.26 -9.40
CA SER A 403 6.20 25.44 -10.56
C SER A 403 6.46 26.19 -11.86
N VAL A 404 5.92 27.40 -12.04
CA VAL A 404 6.06 28.17 -13.29
C VAL A 404 7.51 28.58 -13.55
N SER A 405 8.27 28.98 -12.51
CA SER A 405 9.68 29.35 -12.66
C SER A 405 10.57 28.14 -13.00
N VAL A 406 10.37 27.02 -12.32
CA VAL A 406 11.14 25.78 -12.56
C VAL A 406 10.80 25.20 -13.93
N ASP A 407 9.51 25.07 -14.29
CA ASP A 407 9.08 24.60 -15.62
C ASP A 407 9.62 25.48 -16.74
N SER A 408 9.55 26.80 -16.60
CA SER A 408 10.05 27.76 -17.58
C SER A 408 11.57 27.57 -17.80
N ARG A 409 12.33 27.44 -16.71
CA ARG A 409 13.78 27.17 -16.77
C ARG A 409 14.10 25.82 -17.41
N ILE A 410 13.38 24.75 -17.05
CA ILE A 410 13.55 23.41 -17.63
C ILE A 410 13.26 23.45 -19.13
N ARG A 411 12.14 24.05 -19.55
CA ARG A 411 11.77 24.20 -20.97
C ARG A 411 12.80 25.02 -21.76
N THR A 412 13.37 26.07 -21.16
CA THR A 412 14.44 26.87 -21.77
C THR A 412 15.72 26.06 -21.97
N VAL A 413 16.16 25.32 -20.94
CA VAL A 413 17.35 24.45 -21.03
C VAL A 413 17.14 23.34 -22.06
N HIS A 414 15.99 22.69 -22.05
CA HIS A 414 15.63 21.64 -23.00
C HIS A 414 15.60 22.16 -24.45
N SER A 415 14.96 23.32 -24.69
CA SER A 415 14.91 23.97 -26.01
C SER A 415 16.32 24.27 -26.55
N HIS A 416 17.19 24.86 -25.71
CA HIS A 416 18.56 25.16 -26.08
C HIS A 416 19.43 23.89 -26.31
N ALA A 417 19.19 22.82 -25.55
CA ALA A 417 19.83 21.53 -25.79
C ALA A 417 19.40 20.91 -27.14
N MET A 418 18.11 20.97 -27.46
CA MET A 418 17.58 20.50 -28.74
C MET A 418 18.08 21.32 -29.94
N GLN A 419 18.20 22.65 -29.79
CA GLN A 419 18.81 23.51 -30.82
C GLN A 419 20.29 23.14 -31.07
N LYS A 420 21.07 22.90 -30.01
CA LYS A 420 22.46 22.43 -30.13
C LYS A 420 22.57 21.06 -30.80
N LEU A 421 21.66 20.15 -30.49
CA LEU A 421 21.59 18.84 -31.13
C LEU A 421 21.26 18.95 -32.62
N SER A 422 20.23 19.75 -32.99
CA SER A 422 19.87 20.00 -34.39
C SER A 422 21.06 20.56 -35.18
N PHE A 423 21.69 21.61 -34.67
CA PHE A 423 22.88 22.21 -35.29
C PHE A 423 24.03 21.22 -35.47
N HIS A 424 24.27 20.34 -34.50
CA HIS A 424 25.30 19.31 -34.61
C HIS A 424 24.93 18.25 -35.66
N CYS A 425 23.68 17.79 -35.69
CA CYS A 425 23.17 16.86 -36.70
C CYS A 425 23.23 17.45 -38.12
N GLU A 426 22.83 18.71 -38.30
CA GLU A 426 22.91 19.44 -39.58
C GLU A 426 24.37 19.57 -40.06
N LYS A 427 25.30 19.87 -39.15
CA LYS A 427 26.72 19.91 -39.45
C LYS A 427 27.25 18.53 -39.88
N VAL A 428 27.01 17.48 -39.08
CA VAL A 428 27.46 16.12 -39.39
C VAL A 428 26.86 15.62 -40.72
N MET A 429 25.58 15.94 -40.99
CA MET A 429 24.93 15.61 -42.27
C MET A 429 25.60 16.31 -43.45
N THR A 430 25.97 17.59 -43.30
CA THR A 430 26.72 18.35 -44.32
C THR A 430 28.13 17.78 -44.53
N ASP A 431 28.82 17.44 -43.44
CA ASP A 431 30.15 16.83 -43.47
C ASP A 431 30.11 15.42 -44.14
N LEU A 432 29.00 14.67 -43.98
CA LEU A 432 28.79 13.39 -44.66
C LEU A 432 28.45 13.54 -46.15
N LEU A 433 27.56 14.47 -46.52
CA LEU A 433 27.20 14.71 -47.92
C LEU A 433 28.41 15.18 -48.75
N THR A 434 29.26 16.05 -48.18
CA THR A 434 30.52 16.46 -48.84
C THR A 434 31.53 15.32 -48.95
N ALA A 435 31.53 14.35 -48.01
CA ALA A 435 32.33 13.13 -48.11
C ALA A 435 31.82 12.22 -49.25
N GLU A 436 30.51 12.04 -49.37
CA GLU A 436 29.86 11.26 -50.42
C GLU A 436 30.16 11.84 -51.82
N GLU A 437 30.00 13.16 -51.98
CA GLU A 437 30.32 13.85 -53.24
C GLU A 437 31.79 13.66 -53.63
N SER A 438 32.72 13.80 -52.67
CA SER A 438 34.14 13.58 -52.90
C SER A 438 34.44 12.11 -53.29
N ALA A 439 33.84 11.14 -52.59
CA ALA A 439 33.98 9.72 -52.91
C ALA A 439 33.42 9.39 -54.31
N GLN A 440 32.30 10.00 -54.71
CA GLN A 440 31.71 9.84 -56.03
C GLN A 440 32.58 10.46 -57.13
N ASN A 441 33.22 11.60 -56.87
CA ASN A 441 34.19 12.21 -57.76
C ASN A 441 35.41 11.30 -57.97
N TYR A 442 35.97 10.71 -56.91
CA TYR A 442 37.05 9.72 -57.04
C TYR A 442 36.63 8.46 -57.82
N LEU A 443 35.41 7.95 -57.58
CA LEU A 443 34.85 6.82 -58.33
C LEU A 443 34.75 7.13 -59.83
N ASN A 444 34.33 8.35 -60.19
CA ASN A 444 34.23 8.79 -61.58
C ASN A 444 35.61 8.91 -62.25
N VAL A 445 36.62 9.45 -61.55
CA VAL A 445 38.02 9.48 -62.03
C VAL A 445 38.56 8.06 -62.28
N LEU A 446 38.32 7.12 -61.36
CA LEU A 446 38.75 5.72 -61.51
C LEU A 446 38.03 5.00 -62.67
N LYS A 447 36.74 5.25 -62.88
CA LYS A 447 35.99 4.74 -64.04
C LYS A 447 36.57 5.26 -65.35
N TRP A 448 36.73 6.58 -65.47
CA TRP A 448 37.31 7.22 -66.64
C TRP A 448 38.72 6.68 -66.94
N ALA A 449 39.57 6.57 -65.92
CA ALA A 449 40.94 6.09 -66.10
C ALA A 449 40.98 4.62 -66.59
N LYS A 450 40.04 3.78 -66.14
CA LYS A 450 39.86 2.41 -66.64
C LYS A 450 39.35 2.37 -68.09
N GLU A 451 38.41 3.24 -68.43
CA GLU A 451 37.86 3.35 -69.80
C GLU A 451 38.92 3.82 -70.80
N VAL A 452 39.82 4.73 -70.41
CA VAL A 452 40.96 5.18 -71.23
C VAL A 452 42.01 4.08 -71.40
N ALA A 453 42.27 3.28 -70.36
CA ALA A 453 43.28 2.24 -70.40
C ALA A 453 42.90 1.04 -71.31
N SER A 454 41.61 0.69 -71.37
CA SER A 454 41.13 -0.52 -72.07
C SER A 454 41.43 -0.54 -73.60
N PRO A 455 41.24 0.55 -74.38
CA PRO A 455 41.65 0.61 -75.78
C PRO A 455 43.17 0.60 -75.97
N GLN A 456 43.92 1.26 -75.08
CA GLN A 456 45.38 1.36 -75.19
C GLN A 456 46.06 -0.02 -75.09
N GLN A 457 45.51 -0.94 -74.29
CA GLN A 457 45.97 -2.32 -74.18
C GLN A 457 45.98 -3.07 -75.53
N GLN A 458 45.10 -2.72 -76.46
CA GLN A 458 45.00 -3.38 -77.78
C GLN A 458 45.95 -2.82 -78.82
N ILE A 459 46.42 -1.58 -78.63
CA ILE A 459 47.20 -0.82 -79.63
C ILE A 459 48.70 -0.81 -79.30
N MET A 460 49.05 -0.81 -78.01
CA MET A 460 50.43 -0.68 -77.56
C MET A 460 51.20 -2.01 -77.60
N THR A 461 52.52 -1.93 -77.80
CA THR A 461 53.39 -3.11 -77.62
C THR A 461 53.41 -3.52 -76.15
N PRO A 462 53.62 -4.82 -75.82
CA PRO A 462 53.57 -5.30 -74.43
C PRO A 462 54.49 -4.53 -73.47
N LYS A 463 55.67 -4.08 -73.95
CA LYS A 463 56.59 -3.27 -73.15
C LYS A 463 56.01 -1.89 -72.84
N ALA A 464 55.57 -1.15 -73.87
CA ALA A 464 55.05 0.20 -73.70
C ALA A 464 53.74 0.22 -72.88
N TRP A 465 52.92 -0.82 -73.03
CA TRP A 465 51.76 -1.05 -72.16
C TRP A 465 52.17 -1.25 -70.70
N LEU A 466 53.19 -2.08 -70.42
CA LEU A 466 53.65 -2.33 -69.05
C LEU A 466 54.18 -1.05 -68.38
N GLU A 467 54.94 -0.23 -69.12
CA GLU A 467 55.47 1.05 -68.63
C GLU A 467 54.33 2.04 -68.30
N LEU A 468 53.33 2.18 -69.19
CA LEU A 468 52.16 3.03 -68.96
C LEU A 468 51.28 2.50 -67.80
N TRP A 469 51.10 1.19 -67.71
CA TRP A 469 50.33 0.54 -66.65
C TRP A 469 50.98 0.72 -65.27
N MET A 470 52.31 0.65 -65.18
CA MET A 470 53.05 0.91 -63.94
C MET A 470 52.82 2.33 -63.43
N GLU A 471 52.83 3.32 -64.33
CA GLU A 471 52.60 4.73 -63.96
C GLU A 471 51.12 4.99 -63.61
N HIS A 472 50.18 4.40 -64.36
CA HIS A 472 48.76 4.41 -64.00
C HIS A 472 48.51 3.78 -62.63
N TYR A 473 49.14 2.64 -62.34
CA TYR A 473 49.04 1.97 -61.04
C TYR A 473 49.62 2.83 -59.90
N ARG A 474 50.73 3.54 -60.15
CA ARG A 474 51.29 4.53 -59.20
C ARG A 474 50.28 5.63 -58.87
N LEU A 475 49.68 6.25 -59.88
CA LEU A 475 48.67 7.30 -59.69
C LEU A 475 47.40 6.79 -58.99
N VAL A 476 46.92 5.59 -59.34
CA VAL A 476 45.77 4.96 -58.65
C VAL A 476 46.10 4.64 -57.19
N LYS A 477 47.34 4.23 -56.89
CA LYS A 477 47.80 4.00 -55.52
C LYS A 477 47.87 5.30 -54.72
N GLU A 478 48.45 6.36 -55.27
CA GLU A 478 48.51 7.70 -54.65
C GLU A 478 47.10 8.26 -54.39
N LEU A 479 46.17 8.09 -55.33
CA LEU A 479 44.76 8.47 -55.16
C LEU A 479 44.09 7.66 -54.03
N ALA A 480 44.32 6.35 -53.98
CA ALA A 480 43.78 5.50 -52.92
C ALA A 480 44.37 5.80 -51.53
N GLU A 481 45.64 6.23 -51.46
CA GLU A 481 46.28 6.71 -50.23
C GLU A 481 45.70 8.06 -49.78
N SER A 482 45.44 8.99 -50.71
CA SER A 482 44.70 10.24 -50.43
C SER A 482 43.29 9.97 -49.87
N MET A 483 42.52 9.08 -50.50
CA MET A 483 41.18 8.69 -50.01
C MET A 483 41.22 8.08 -48.60
N ARG A 484 42.27 7.31 -48.27
CA ARG A 484 42.47 6.74 -46.92
C ARG A 484 42.86 7.79 -45.89
N ALA A 485 43.64 8.80 -46.27
CA ALA A 485 43.98 9.91 -45.39
C ALA A 485 42.71 10.71 -45.02
N ASP A 486 41.89 11.07 -46.01
CA ASP A 486 40.63 11.80 -45.80
C ASP A 486 39.62 11.00 -44.96
N THR A 487 39.49 9.69 -45.17
CA THR A 487 38.60 8.85 -44.34
C THR A 487 39.15 8.61 -42.93
N SER A 488 40.47 8.68 -42.72
CA SER A 488 41.07 8.56 -41.37
C SER A 488 40.84 9.83 -40.56
N LEU A 489 41.09 11.01 -41.14
CA LEU A 489 40.74 12.32 -40.55
C LEU A 489 39.25 12.43 -40.20
N ARG A 490 38.37 11.84 -41.02
CA ARG A 490 36.92 11.85 -40.76
C ARG A 490 36.46 10.80 -39.74
N ARG A 491 37.25 9.76 -39.40
CA ARG A 491 36.89 8.83 -38.31
C ARG A 491 36.95 9.50 -36.94
N GLU A 492 37.95 10.36 -36.71
CA GLU A 492 38.09 11.13 -35.47
C GLU A 492 36.93 12.14 -35.24
N LEU A 493 36.20 12.49 -36.31
CA LEU A 493 35.00 13.33 -36.26
C LEU A 493 33.71 12.58 -35.91
N VAL A 494 33.70 11.24 -36.01
CA VAL A 494 32.51 10.39 -35.81
C VAL A 494 32.52 9.68 -34.46
N GLU A 495 33.66 9.63 -33.74
CA GLU A 495 33.63 9.24 -32.33
C GLU A 495 32.76 10.24 -31.55
N PRO A 496 31.75 9.76 -30.79
CA PRO A 496 30.84 10.64 -30.10
C PRO A 496 31.63 11.51 -29.14
N SER A 497 31.50 12.84 -29.29
CA SER A 497 32.24 13.79 -28.45
C SER A 497 32.10 13.40 -26.98
N PRO A 498 33.16 13.44 -26.15
CA PRO A 498 33.07 13.11 -24.73
C PRO A 498 32.10 14.03 -23.96
N MET A 499 31.60 15.11 -24.56
CA MET A 499 30.43 15.84 -24.07
C MET A 499 29.13 15.01 -24.12
N VAL A 500 28.89 14.21 -25.16
CA VAL A 500 27.69 13.37 -25.29
C VAL A 500 27.71 12.26 -24.24
N GLU A 501 28.85 11.61 -24.02
CA GLU A 501 29.02 10.67 -22.91
C GLU A 501 28.81 11.36 -21.55
N ARG A 502 29.43 12.53 -21.31
CA ARG A 502 29.25 13.27 -20.05
C ARG A 502 27.81 13.74 -19.84
N CYS A 503 27.11 14.19 -20.87
CA CYS A 503 25.69 14.55 -20.77
C CYS A 503 24.79 13.34 -20.47
N SER A 504 25.17 12.14 -20.95
CA SER A 504 24.50 10.89 -20.59
C SER A 504 24.76 10.48 -19.12
N MET A 505 25.92 10.83 -18.55
CA MET A 505 26.26 10.51 -17.15
C MET A 505 25.86 11.58 -16.12
N GLN A 506 25.76 12.87 -16.50
CA GLN A 506 25.51 13.98 -15.56
C GLN A 506 24.03 14.23 -15.20
N VAL A 507 23.12 13.33 -15.58
CA VAL A 507 21.78 13.25 -14.95
C VAL A 507 21.86 12.49 -13.60
N GLY A 508 23.01 11.91 -13.25
CA GLY A 508 23.35 11.55 -11.88
C GLY A 508 23.53 12.81 -11.03
N LEU A 509 22.57 13.08 -10.13
CA LEU A 509 22.70 14.13 -9.12
C LEU A 509 23.91 13.87 -8.22
N SER A 510 24.68 14.93 -7.98
CA SER A 510 25.94 14.88 -7.24
C SER A 510 25.78 14.38 -5.80
N ALA A 511 26.58 13.38 -5.44
CA ALA A 511 26.95 13.08 -4.06
C ALA A 511 28.38 12.51 -4.05
N ASP A 512 29.35 13.35 -3.72
CA ASP A 512 30.67 12.88 -3.27
C ASP A 512 30.50 12.12 -1.94
N ASP A 513 30.95 10.87 -1.89
CA ASP A 513 32.16 10.54 -1.11
C ASP A 513 32.60 9.08 -1.34
N GLY A 514 33.91 8.88 -1.44
CA GLY A 514 34.53 7.78 -2.18
C GLY A 514 34.38 6.34 -1.65
N LEU A 515 34.62 5.39 -2.57
CA LEU A 515 35.14 4.02 -2.35
C LEU A 515 35.79 3.52 -3.67
N PRO A 516 36.66 2.49 -3.66
CA PRO A 516 37.67 2.27 -4.69
C PRO A 516 37.22 1.43 -5.89
N SER A 517 38.09 1.41 -6.91
CA SER A 517 37.96 0.70 -8.18
C SER A 517 37.55 -0.78 -8.05
N VAL A 518 36.50 -1.17 -8.77
CA VAL A 518 36.22 -2.56 -9.11
C VAL A 518 36.26 -2.71 -10.64
N THR A 519 37.21 -3.51 -11.13
CA THR A 519 37.37 -3.81 -12.55
C THR A 519 36.33 -4.83 -13.03
N SER A 520 35.38 -4.38 -13.84
CA SER A 520 34.43 -5.25 -14.53
C SER A 520 34.95 -5.60 -15.93
N ARG A 521 35.41 -6.84 -16.13
CA ARG A 521 35.60 -7.42 -17.47
C ARG A 521 34.27 -7.97 -17.98
N THR A 522 33.74 -7.42 -19.06
CA THR A 522 32.63 -8.00 -19.82
C THR A 522 33.18 -8.85 -20.98
N ASN A 523 33.11 -10.17 -20.84
CA ASN A 523 33.32 -11.08 -21.97
C ASN A 523 32.01 -11.20 -22.76
N TYR A 524 31.95 -10.63 -23.96
CA TYR A 524 30.90 -10.95 -24.92
C TYR A 524 31.14 -12.35 -25.51
N SER A 525 30.18 -13.25 -25.31
CA SER A 525 30.12 -14.56 -25.96
C SER A 525 29.13 -14.47 -27.13
N ASN A 526 29.63 -14.57 -28.36
CA ASN A 526 28.79 -14.63 -29.56
C ASN A 526 27.86 -15.86 -29.53
N ARG A 527 26.61 -15.66 -29.95
CA ARG A 527 25.81 -16.63 -30.71
C ARG A 527 24.85 -15.89 -31.63
#